data_AF-A0A8J2RB46-F1
#
_entry.id   AF-A0A8J2RB46-F1
#
_cell.length_a   1.000
_cell.length_b   1.000
_cell.length_c   1.000
_cell.angle_alpha   90.00
_cell.angle_beta   90.00
_cell.angle_gamma   90.00
#
_symmetry.space_group_name_H-M   'P 1'
#
loop_
_entity.id
_entity.type
_entity.pdbx_description
1 polymer ?
#
loop_
_entity_poly.entity_id
_entity_poly.type
_entity_poly.pdbx_seq_one_letter_code
_entity_poly.pdbx_strand_id
1 'polypeptide(L)'
;MMIVVSATIEPIKYGLEEVRDFEAEAAVTGLYVMSIILVLMFLTKFCFDIVFIYGVITEKPTIIRSYFFMWVVFFLLSMFTFFLNARHYDYGTICMEVFYISLNLYAILLSHSFYKQLNTREEV
;
A
#
# COMPACT_ATOMS: atom_id res chain seq x y z
N MET A 1 -12.08 -10.11 8.99
CA MET A 1 -13.52 -9.86 8.75
C MET A 1 -13.80 -8.42 9.12
N MET A 2 -13.97 -7.55 8.13
CA MET A 2 -14.19 -6.11 8.28
C MET A 2 -15.69 -5.86 8.45
N ILE A 3 -16.16 -5.45 9.63
CA ILE A 3 -17.50 -4.87 9.80
C ILE A 3 -17.42 -3.76 10.88
N VAL A 4 -17.17 -2.55 10.40
CA VAL A 4 -17.87 -1.30 10.75
C VAL A 4 -18.53 -1.28 12.15
N VAL A 5 -17.85 -0.66 13.12
CA VAL A 5 -18.48 -0.21 14.38
C VAL A 5 -18.97 1.22 14.17
N SER A 6 -20.15 1.35 13.56
CA SER A 6 -20.88 2.62 13.42
C SER A 6 -22.31 2.45 13.93
N ALA A 7 -22.51 2.43 15.25
CA ALA A 7 -23.86 2.49 15.82
C ALA A 7 -23.84 2.81 17.32
N THR A 8 -23.48 4.04 17.70
CA THR A 8 -24.02 4.68 18.93
C THR A 8 -23.93 6.20 18.79
N ILE A 9 -24.77 6.78 17.93
CA ILE A 9 -25.17 8.19 18.06
C ILE A 9 -26.69 8.21 17.96
N GLU A 10 -27.35 8.45 19.09
CA GLU A 10 -28.68 9.04 19.29
C GLU A 10 -29.01 8.83 20.79
N PRO A 11 -29.21 9.86 21.64
CA PRO A 11 -29.78 11.18 21.36
C PRO A 11 -29.14 12.34 22.16
N ILE A 12 -28.32 13.19 21.53
CA ILE A 12 -28.14 14.58 21.99
C ILE A 12 -28.40 15.50 20.78
N LYS A 13 -29.55 15.27 20.15
CA LYS A 13 -30.29 16.32 19.44
C LYS A 13 -31.00 17.13 20.54
N TYR A 14 -31.02 18.46 20.41
CA TYR A 14 -31.60 19.45 21.33
C TYR A 14 -30.65 19.92 22.45
N GLY A 15 -29.72 20.81 22.12
CA GLY A 15 -29.03 21.59 23.14
C GLY A 15 -27.93 22.55 22.69
N LEU A 16 -27.24 22.31 21.57
CA LEU A 16 -26.06 23.11 21.16
C LEU A 16 -25.95 23.19 19.62
N GLU A 17 -26.93 23.83 18.97
CA GLU A 17 -26.65 24.53 17.71
C GLU A 17 -25.88 25.81 18.07
N GLU A 18 -24.55 25.77 17.88
CA GLU A 18 -23.65 26.92 17.57
C GLU A 18 -22.20 26.65 18.02
N VAL A 19 -21.59 25.56 17.55
CA VAL A 19 -20.24 25.61 16.97
C VAL A 19 -20.25 24.50 15.92
N ARG A 20 -20.48 24.84 14.64
CA ARG A 20 -20.09 23.94 13.55
C ARG A 20 -18.59 23.79 13.68
N ASP A 21 -18.15 22.68 14.25
CA ASP A 21 -16.74 22.40 14.45
C ASP A 21 -16.16 22.05 13.08
N PHE A 22 -15.82 23.10 12.31
CA PHE A 22 -15.29 22.99 10.95
C PHE A 22 -14.07 22.06 10.91
N GLU A 23 -13.35 21.93 12.02
CA GLU A 23 -12.23 21.02 12.21
C GLU A 23 -12.67 19.54 12.22
N ALA A 24 -13.80 19.22 12.87
CA ALA A 24 -14.37 17.87 12.86
C ALA A 24 -14.95 17.49 11.48
N GLU A 25 -15.63 18.42 10.81
CA GLU A 25 -16.16 18.22 9.45
C GLU A 25 -15.03 18.08 8.42
N ALA A 26 -13.94 18.85 8.57
CA ALA A 26 -12.73 18.74 7.75
C ALA A 26 -11.96 17.43 8.02
N ALA A 27 -11.85 16.98 9.27
CA ALA A 27 -11.20 15.72 9.62
C ALA A 27 -11.91 14.50 9.00
N VAL A 28 -13.25 14.48 9.03
CA VAL A 28 -14.07 13.42 8.41
C VAL A 28 -13.92 13.44 6.89
N THR A 29 -13.94 14.62 6.28
CA THR A 29 -13.73 14.79 4.83
C THR A 29 -12.33 14.34 4.42
N GLY A 30 -11.31 14.70 5.20
CA GLY A 30 -9.92 14.26 5.02
C GLY A 30 -9.78 12.75 5.10
N LEU A 31 -10.38 12.11 6.11
CA LEU A 31 -10.37 10.66 6.26
C LEU A 31 -11.01 9.95 5.06
N TYR A 32 -12.13 10.48 4.55
CA TYR A 32 -12.82 9.94 3.38
C TYR A 32 -11.95 10.03 2.12
N VAL A 33 -11.34 11.19 1.87
CA VAL A 33 -10.42 11.39 0.74
C VAL A 33 -9.20 10.47 0.84
N MET A 34 -8.57 10.37 2.02
CA MET A 34 -7.44 9.47 2.26
C MET A 34 -7.82 8.01 2.02
N SER A 35 -9.02 7.61 2.44
CA SER A 35 -9.53 6.24 2.22
C SER A 35 -9.69 5.94 0.73
N ILE A 36 -10.25 6.87 -0.06
CA ILE A 36 -10.37 6.72 -1.53
C ILE A 36 -8.99 6.59 -2.17
N ILE A 37 -8.05 7.47 -1.79
CA ILE A 37 -6.67 7.44 -2.31
C ILE A 37 -6.02 6.09 -2.01
N LEU A 38 -6.17 5.56 -0.79
CA LEU A 38 -5.64 4.25 -0.42
C LEU A 38 -6.24 3.13 -1.26
N VAL A 39 -7.57 3.12 -1.47
CA VAL A 39 -8.23 2.12 -2.34
C VAL A 39 -7.69 2.18 -3.77
N LEU A 40 -7.55 3.38 -4.34
CA LEU A 40 -7.00 3.56 -5.69
C LEU A 40 -5.52 3.13 -5.76
N MET A 41 -4.74 3.38 -4.71
CA MET A 41 -3.35 2.97 -4.63
C MET A 41 -3.22 1.44 -4.59
N PHE A 42 -4.05 0.76 -3.78
CA PHE A 42 -4.10 -0.71 -3.74
C PHE A 42 -4.59 -1.31 -5.05
N LEU A 43 -5.58 -0.70 -5.71
CA LEU A 43 -6.04 -1.14 -7.03
C LEU A 43 -4.94 -1.03 -8.08
N THR A 44 -4.23 0.09 -8.10
CA THR A 44 -3.10 0.32 -9.00
C THR A 44 -1.98 -0.70 -8.75
N LYS A 45 -1.67 -0.97 -7.47
CA LYS A 45 -0.72 -2.00 -7.07
C LYS A 45 -1.15 -3.38 -7.57
N PHE A 46 -2.42 -3.72 -7.43
CA PHE A 46 -2.97 -4.99 -7.93
C PHE A 46 -2.87 -5.11 -9.46
N CYS A 47 -3.12 -4.03 -10.20
CA CYS A 47 -2.92 -4.01 -11.64
C CYS A 47 -1.47 -4.28 -12.04
N PHE A 48 -0.49 -3.69 -11.34
CA PHE A 48 0.92 -3.96 -11.62
C PHE A 48 1.31 -5.41 -11.31
N ASP A 49 0.75 -6.01 -10.26
CA ASP A 49 0.97 -7.43 -9.96
C ASP A 49 0.43 -8.34 -11.07
N ILE A 50 -0.74 -8.02 -11.64
CA ILE A 50 -1.28 -8.74 -12.81
C ILE A 50 -0.35 -8.60 -14.02
N VAL A 51 0.17 -7.39 -14.28
CA VAL A 51 1.13 -7.16 -15.37
C VAL A 51 2.41 -7.96 -15.15
N PHE A 52 2.88 -8.09 -13.91
CA PHE A 52 4.01 -8.95 -13.58
C PHE A 52 3.71 -10.43 -13.88
N ILE A 53 2.57 -10.95 -13.43
CA ILE A 53 2.15 -12.32 -13.72
C ILE A 53 2.05 -12.56 -15.23
N TYR A 54 1.47 -11.61 -15.97
CA TYR A 54 1.43 -11.66 -17.42
C TYR A 54 2.82 -11.68 -18.05
N GLY A 55 3.75 -10.86 -17.55
CA GLY A 55 5.15 -10.86 -17.98
C GLY A 55 5.86 -12.18 -17.72
N VAL A 56 5.56 -12.85 -16.60
CA VAL A 56 6.06 -14.19 -16.29
C VAL A 56 5.48 -15.25 -17.22
N ILE A 57 4.15 -15.24 -17.45
CA ILE A 57 3.48 -16.22 -18.34
C ILE A 57 3.92 -16.07 -19.79
N THR A 58 4.09 -14.84 -20.27
CA THR A 58 4.52 -14.56 -21.64
C THR A 58 6.04 -14.60 -21.82
N GLU A 59 6.76 -15.00 -20.77
CA GLU A 59 8.23 -15.13 -20.76
C GLU A 59 8.92 -13.85 -21.27
N LYS A 60 8.40 -12.66 -20.93
CA LYS A 60 8.94 -11.36 -21.36
C LYS A 60 9.88 -10.76 -20.30
N PRO A 61 11.20 -10.98 -20.39
CA PRO A 61 12.16 -10.52 -19.36
C PRO A 61 12.16 -9.00 -19.17
N THR A 62 11.85 -8.23 -20.21
CA THR A 62 11.78 -6.76 -20.15
C THR A 62 10.70 -6.26 -19.19
N ILE A 63 9.53 -6.92 -19.16
CA ILE A 63 8.42 -6.55 -18.27
C ILE A 63 8.81 -6.85 -16.81
N ILE A 64 9.39 -8.02 -16.58
CA ILE A 64 9.84 -8.47 -15.26
C ILE A 64 10.94 -7.55 -14.71
N ARG A 65 11.91 -7.17 -15.55
CA ARG A 65 12.98 -6.23 -15.20
C ARG A 65 12.44 -4.85 -14.83
N SER A 66 11.46 -4.36 -15.58
CA SER A 66 10.83 -3.06 -15.31
C SER A 66 10.05 -3.07 -13.99
N TYR A 67 9.32 -4.16 -13.74
CA TYR A 67 8.63 -4.39 -12.47
C TYR A 67 9.62 -4.46 -11.30
N PHE A 68 10.72 -5.21 -11.43
CA PHE A 68 11.77 -5.28 -10.41
C PHE A 68 12.32 -3.90 -10.04
N PHE A 69 12.70 -3.08 -11.03
CA PHE A 69 13.24 -1.74 -10.77
C PHE A 69 12.22 -0.84 -10.06
N MET A 70 10.96 -0.86 -10.50
CA MET A 70 9.87 -0.13 -9.85
C MET A 70 9.74 -0.53 -8.37
N TRP A 71 9.71 -1.84 -8.06
CA TRP A 71 9.57 -2.33 -6.69
C TRP A 71 10.77 -2.01 -5.80
N VAL A 72 11.99 -2.01 -6.33
CA VAL A 72 13.18 -1.57 -5.59
C VAL A 72 13.05 -0.10 -5.17
N VAL A 73 12.56 0.77 -6.06
CA VAL A 73 12.34 2.19 -5.74
C VAL A 73 11.29 2.35 -4.64
N PHE A 74 10.15 1.66 -4.75
CA PHE A 74 9.11 1.69 -3.71
C PHE A 74 9.61 1.15 -2.37
N PHE A 75 10.38 0.06 -2.39
CA PHE A 75 11.00 -0.50 -1.20
C PHE A 75 11.89 0.52 -0.50
N LEU A 76 12.82 1.16 -1.22
CA LEU A 76 13.71 2.17 -0.64
C LEU A 76 12.93 3.36 -0.08
N LEU A 77 11.92 3.85 -0.81
CA LEU A 77 11.10 4.97 -0.36
C LEU A 77 10.29 4.64 0.90
N SER A 78 9.74 3.41 0.99
CA SER A 78 9.07 2.91 2.19
C SER A 78 10.03 2.79 3.38
N MET A 79 11.26 2.30 3.13
CA MET A 79 12.27 2.12 4.16
C MET A 79 12.73 3.47 4.74
N PHE A 80 12.97 4.47 3.88
CA PHE A 80 13.32 5.82 4.33
C PHE A 80 12.19 6.48 5.13
N THR A 81 10.95 6.38 4.63
CA THR A 81 9.77 6.93 5.32
C THR A 81 9.61 6.29 6.70
N PHE A 82 9.78 4.96 6.79
CA PHE A 82 9.73 4.23 8.05
C PHE A 82 10.78 4.74 9.04
N PHE A 83 12.07 4.78 8.66
CA PHE A 83 13.12 5.21 9.59
C PHE A 83 12.99 6.67 10.03
N LEU A 84 12.56 7.56 9.14
CA LEU A 84 12.36 8.97 9.46
C LEU A 84 11.20 9.20 10.43
N ASN A 85 10.15 8.38 10.37
CA ASN A 85 8.94 8.55 11.16
C ASN A 85 8.77 7.52 12.29
N ALA A 86 9.67 6.53 12.42
CA ALA A 86 9.56 5.43 13.37
C ALA A 86 9.34 5.88 14.82
N ARG A 87 9.92 7.02 15.23
CA ARG A 87 9.76 7.57 16.59
C ARG A 87 8.36 8.11 16.88
N HIS A 88 7.59 8.43 15.84
CA HIS A 88 6.24 8.98 15.93
C HIS A 88 5.16 7.92 15.74
N TYR A 89 5.55 6.67 15.45
CA TYR A 89 4.61 5.58 15.22
C TYR A 89 4.27 4.84 16.51
N ASP A 90 2.99 4.49 16.65
CA ASP A 90 2.55 3.52 17.64
C ASP A 90 3.02 2.10 17.26
N TYR A 91 3.07 1.20 18.23
CA TYR A 91 3.52 -0.19 18.05
C TYR A 91 2.73 -0.93 16.96
N GLY A 92 1.41 -0.68 16.86
CA GLY A 92 0.58 -1.28 15.82
C GLY A 92 1.01 -0.84 14.42
N THR A 93 1.26 0.46 14.24
CA THR A 93 1.74 1.04 12.98
C THR A 93 3.12 0.50 12.61
N ILE A 94 4.05 0.42 13.58
CA ILE A 94 5.38 -0.14 13.36
C ILE A 94 5.28 -1.60 12.86
N CYS A 95 4.45 -2.42 13.50
CA CYS A 95 4.26 -3.82 13.09
C CYS A 95 3.74 -3.94 11.65
N MET A 96 2.75 -3.11 11.29
CA MET A 96 2.19 -3.11 9.93
C MET A 96 3.20 -2.64 8.90
N GLU A 97 3.96 -1.58 9.18
CA GLU A 97 5.02 -1.09 8.29
C GLU A 97 6.10 -2.16 8.06
N VAL A 98 6.57 -2.82 9.12
CA VAL A 98 7.55 -3.92 8.99
C VAL A 98 7.00 -5.07 8.16
N PHE A 99 5.72 -5.40 8.32
CA PHE A 99 5.05 -6.41 7.50
C PHE A 99 5.01 -6.00 6.01
N TYR A 100 4.65 -4.75 5.71
CA TYR A 100 4.66 -4.24 4.34
C TYR A 100 6.06 -4.22 3.73
N ILE A 101 7.08 -3.80 4.47
CA ILE A 101 8.49 -3.84 4.03
C ILE A 101 8.90 -5.28 3.69
N SER A 102 8.49 -6.25 4.51
CA SER A 102 8.77 -7.68 4.28
C SER A 102 8.10 -8.20 3.01
N LEU A 103 6.85 -7.80 2.74
CA LEU A 103 6.15 -8.13 1.50
C LEU A 103 6.82 -7.52 0.27
N ASN A 104 7.29 -6.27 0.36
CA ASN A 104 8.06 -5.62 -0.70
C ASN A 104 9.35 -6.41 -0.99
N LEU A 105 10.09 -6.78 0.05
CA LEU A 105 11.31 -7.59 -0.08
C LEU A 105 11.02 -8.93 -0.77
N TYR A 106 9.95 -9.60 -0.37
CA TYR A 106 9.51 -10.85 -0.99
C TYR A 106 9.21 -10.69 -2.48
N ALA A 107 8.49 -9.64 -2.88
CA ALA A 107 8.18 -9.36 -4.28
C ALA A 107 9.45 -9.11 -5.12
N ILE A 108 10.44 -8.41 -4.56
CA ILE A 108 11.75 -8.17 -5.20
C ILE A 108 12.51 -9.48 -5.39
N LEU A 109 12.57 -10.34 -4.37
CA LEU A 109 13.24 -11.63 -4.46
C LEU A 109 12.56 -12.57 -5.47
N LEU A 110 11.23 -12.58 -5.50
CA LEU A 110 10.44 -13.37 -6.43
C LEU A 110 10.70 -12.92 -7.88
N SER A 111 10.62 -11.62 -8.14
CA SER A 111 10.88 -11.05 -9.48
C SER A 111 12.31 -11.29 -9.94
N HIS A 112 13.31 -11.18 -9.06
CA HIS A 112 14.69 -11.55 -9.36
C HIS A 112 14.85 -13.03 -9.72
N SER A 113 14.20 -13.92 -8.95
CA SER A 113 14.23 -15.37 -9.22
C SER A 113 13.69 -15.72 -10.60
N PHE A 114 12.53 -15.14 -10.98
CA PHE A 114 11.94 -15.36 -12.30
C PHE A 114 12.77 -14.76 -13.42
N TYR A 115 13.29 -13.54 -13.23
CA TYR A 115 14.15 -12.89 -14.22
C TYR A 115 15.39 -13.75 -14.53
N LYS A 116 16.04 -14.28 -13.49
CA LYS A 116 17.21 -15.16 -13.66
C LYS A 116 16.85 -16.45 -14.41
N GLN A 117 15.75 -17.10 -14.04
CA GLN A 117 15.33 -18.36 -14.68
C GLN A 117 15.04 -18.18 -16.18
N LEU A 118 14.39 -17.07 -16.56
CA LEU A 118 14.10 -16.75 -17.95
C LEU A 118 15.38 -16.48 -18.75
N ASN A 119 16.31 -15.71 -18.19
CA ASN A 119 17.56 -15.39 -18.86
C ASN A 119 18.47 -16.61 -19.05
N THR A 120 18.45 -17.58 -18.12
CA THR A 120 19.20 -18.84 -18.28
C THR A 120 18.60 -19.77 -19.35
N ARG A 121 17.30 -19.65 -19.67
CA ARG A 121 16.67 -20.43 -20.75
C ARG A 121 16.98 -19.89 -22.14
N GLU A 122 17.20 -18.58 -22.29
CA GLU A 122 17.57 -17.98 -23.58
C GLU A 122 19.03 -18.29 -24.00
N GLU A 123 19.89 -18.72 -23.06
CA GLU A 123 21.30 -19.03 -23.31
C GLU A 123 21.55 -20.50 -23.76
N VAL A 124 20.50 -21.31 -23.94
CA VAL A 124 20.56 -22.73 -24.38
C VAL A 124 19.86 -22.89 -25.73
#